data_AF-A0A9K3NNC1-F1
#
_entry.id   AF-A0A9K3NNC1-F1
#
_cell.length_a   1.000
_cell.length_b   1.000
_cell.length_c   1.000
_cell.angle_alpha   90.00
_cell.angle_beta   90.00
_cell.angle_gamma   90.00
#
_symmetry.space_group_name_H-M   'P 1'
#
loop_
_entity.id
_entity.type
_entity.pdbx_description
1 polymer ?
#
loop_
_entity_poly.entity_id
_entity_poly.type
_entity_poly.pdbx_seq_one_letter_code
_entity_poly.pdbx_strand_id
1 'polypeptide(L)'
;MMKSNCRSPEDWNHLCDYWELESTRRYSDQMECNRGKQVVTSRGGSRSIANHVYHMTNRETQTPPSPFEVYYKLHYNAKKGWQNEEAETEYANIIQHKEEAVAKLISNGTTITTTMDHELEKEAIESVCAKKKTTKSAWKVGVGPVFRKKDFWMTSEAGSSQPSSSETEALRNQVALLEEKLKQSNENSEKMLMFMSSKFPDFESSISAHVSGGANDLDGQLNVNDSLI
;
A
#
# COMPACT_ATOMS: atom_id res chain seq x y z
N MET A 1 -8.38 0.14 -21.62
CA MET A 1 -7.57 0.95 -22.55
C MET A 1 -8.52 1.85 -23.33
N MET A 2 -8.55 3.16 -23.06
CA MET A 2 -9.22 4.10 -23.97
C MET A 2 -8.14 4.73 -24.85
N LYS A 3 -8.14 4.36 -26.12
CA LYS A 3 -7.45 5.08 -27.19
C LYS A 3 -8.54 5.57 -28.15
N SER A 4 -8.84 6.86 -28.14
CA SER A 4 -9.41 7.57 -29.27
C SER A 4 -9.43 9.05 -28.94
N ASN A 5 -8.87 9.87 -29.83
CA ASN A 5 -9.01 11.32 -29.74
C ASN A 5 -10.51 11.64 -29.83
N CYS A 6 -11.09 12.32 -28.84
CA CYS A 6 -12.45 12.86 -28.90
C CYS A 6 -12.53 13.89 -30.03
N ARG A 7 -12.85 13.45 -31.24
CA ARG A 7 -12.82 14.29 -32.45
C ARG A 7 -14.18 14.35 -33.16
N SER A 8 -15.15 13.53 -32.77
CA SER A 8 -16.51 13.58 -33.32
C SER A 8 -17.48 14.25 -32.33
N PRO A 9 -18.53 14.92 -32.83
CA PRO A 9 -19.64 15.41 -32.00
C PRO A 9 -20.33 14.31 -31.20
N GLU A 10 -20.39 13.08 -31.73
CA GLU A 10 -20.99 11.93 -31.06
C GLU A 10 -20.18 11.50 -29.82
N ASP A 11 -18.85 11.52 -29.89
CA ASP A 11 -17.98 11.25 -28.73
C ASP A 11 -18.18 12.31 -27.64
N TRP A 12 -18.38 13.57 -28.03
CA TRP A 12 -18.65 14.66 -27.10
C TRP A 12 -20.00 14.49 -26.40
N ASN A 13 -21.05 14.17 -27.14
CA ASN A 13 -22.37 13.91 -26.59
C ASN A 13 -22.34 12.70 -25.64
N HIS A 14 -21.63 11.63 -26.00
CA HIS A 14 -21.47 10.48 -25.12
C HIS A 14 -20.77 10.84 -23.79
N LEU A 15 -19.78 11.74 -23.81
CA LEU A 15 -19.15 12.25 -22.60
C LEU A 15 -20.12 13.10 -21.77
N CYS A 16 -20.91 13.97 -22.40
CA CYS A 16 -21.94 14.75 -21.71
C CYS A 16 -22.94 13.81 -21.00
N ASP A 17 -23.49 12.83 -21.72
CA ASP A 17 -24.41 11.83 -21.16
C ASP A 17 -23.76 11.07 -19.99
N TYR A 18 -22.49 10.67 -20.14
CA TYR A 18 -21.74 9.98 -19.10
C TYR A 18 -21.63 10.79 -17.80
N TRP A 19 -21.41 12.11 -17.89
CA TRP A 19 -21.35 13.00 -16.72
C TRP A 19 -22.72 13.29 -16.11
N GLU A 20 -23.80 13.15 -16.89
CA GLU A 20 -25.18 13.29 -16.41
C GLU A 20 -25.72 12.02 -15.73
N LEU A 21 -25.06 10.87 -15.92
CA LEU A 21 -25.41 9.63 -15.22
C LEU A 21 -25.40 9.82 -13.70
N GLU A 22 -26.44 9.31 -13.07
CA GLU A 22 -26.62 9.36 -11.61
C GLU A 22 -25.45 8.71 -10.85
N SER A 23 -24.89 7.62 -11.38
CA SER A 23 -23.72 6.97 -10.81
C SER A 23 -22.47 7.86 -10.82
N THR A 24 -22.25 8.61 -11.90
CA THR A 24 -21.12 9.53 -12.05
C THR A 24 -21.27 10.73 -11.11
N ARG A 25 -22.47 11.29 -11.00
CA ARG A 25 -22.77 12.37 -10.04
C ARG A 25 -22.55 11.94 -8.60
N ARG A 26 -23.12 10.79 -8.19
CA ARG A 26 -22.90 10.23 -6.84
C ARG A 26 -21.42 10.00 -6.53
N TYR A 27 -20.66 9.50 -7.49
CA TYR A 27 -19.22 9.33 -7.33
C TYR A 27 -18.51 10.67 -7.16
N SER A 28 -18.87 11.69 -7.95
CA SER A 28 -18.34 13.05 -7.82
C SER A 28 -18.62 13.63 -6.43
N ASP A 29 -19.87 13.57 -5.97
CA ASP A 29 -20.29 14.08 -4.66
C ASP A 29 -19.56 13.36 -3.52
N GLN A 30 -19.41 12.04 -3.63
CA GLN A 30 -18.64 11.26 -2.67
C GLN A 30 -17.18 11.70 -2.63
N MET A 31 -16.56 11.93 -3.79
CA MET A 31 -15.16 12.38 -3.88
C MET A 31 -14.99 13.81 -3.36
N GLU A 32 -15.95 14.70 -3.58
CA GLU A 32 -15.98 16.05 -3.01
C GLU A 32 -16.12 16.00 -1.48
N CYS A 33 -17.06 15.23 -0.95
CA CYS A 33 -17.23 15.00 0.49
C CYS A 33 -15.96 14.38 1.12
N ASN A 34 -15.30 13.45 0.42
CA ASN A 34 -14.04 12.88 0.88
C ASN A 34 -12.89 13.88 0.88
N ARG A 35 -12.83 14.79 -0.12
CA ARG A 35 -11.86 15.90 -0.14
C ARG A 35 -12.12 16.88 0.99
N GLY A 36 -13.38 17.21 1.28
CA GLY A 36 -13.77 18.09 2.40
C GLY A 36 -13.38 17.54 3.78
N LYS A 37 -13.21 16.21 3.93
CA LYS A 37 -12.74 15.58 5.18
C LYS A 37 -11.21 15.64 5.36
N GLN A 38 -10.46 16.10 4.36
CA GLN A 38 -9.00 16.23 4.45
C GLN A 38 -8.66 17.48 5.26
N VAL A 39 -8.31 17.28 6.53
CA VAL A 39 -7.94 18.36 7.48
C VAL A 39 -6.60 19.01 7.09
N VAL A 40 -5.64 18.23 6.59
CA VAL A 40 -4.34 18.74 6.14
C VAL A 40 -4.20 18.46 4.66
N THR A 41 -4.31 19.49 3.83
CA THR A 41 -4.12 19.38 2.39
C THR A 41 -2.64 19.54 2.03
N SER A 42 -2.04 18.49 1.48
CA SER A 42 -0.69 18.56 0.92
C SER A 42 -0.66 19.36 -0.37
N ARG A 43 0.41 20.14 -0.59
CA ARG A 43 0.68 20.85 -1.85
C ARG A 43 1.24 19.95 -2.95
N GLY A 44 1.46 18.66 -2.66
CA GLY A 44 2.02 17.70 -3.61
C GLY A 44 1.14 17.41 -4.83
N GLY A 45 -0.12 17.83 -4.79
CA GLY A 45 -1.08 17.68 -5.88
C GLY A 45 -1.28 16.21 -6.24
N SER A 46 -1.27 15.92 -7.54
CA SER A 46 -1.47 14.55 -8.05
C SER A 46 -0.21 13.69 -8.13
N ARG A 47 0.93 14.15 -7.58
CA ARG A 47 2.20 13.42 -7.59
C ARG A 47 2.36 12.58 -6.32
N SER A 48 2.92 11.38 -6.47
CA SER A 48 3.25 10.51 -5.33
C SER A 48 4.44 11.07 -4.54
N ILE A 49 4.59 10.65 -3.26
CA ILE A 49 5.74 11.01 -2.42
C ILE A 49 7.05 10.60 -3.11
N ALA A 50 7.12 9.39 -3.63
CA ALA A 50 8.29 8.90 -4.34
C ALA A 50 8.65 9.74 -5.57
N ASN A 51 7.67 10.31 -6.28
CA ASN A 51 7.94 11.26 -7.35
C ASN A 51 8.56 12.57 -6.80
N HIS A 52 8.09 13.06 -5.65
CA HIS A 52 8.70 14.21 -4.98
C HIS A 52 10.12 13.91 -4.52
N VAL A 53 10.34 12.75 -3.89
CA VAL A 53 11.67 12.26 -3.46
C VAL A 53 12.60 12.24 -4.66
N TYR A 54 12.22 11.59 -5.76
CA TYR A 54 13.02 11.49 -6.99
C TYR A 54 13.43 12.88 -7.54
N HIS A 55 12.49 13.84 -7.56
CA HIS A 55 12.79 15.20 -8.02
C HIS A 55 13.56 16.05 -7.01
N MET A 56 13.66 15.62 -5.76
CA MET A 56 14.43 16.26 -4.71
C MET A 56 15.81 15.63 -4.50
N THR A 57 16.02 14.39 -4.95
CA THR A 57 17.30 13.70 -4.89
C THR A 57 18.37 14.57 -5.53
N ASN A 58 19.47 14.78 -4.80
CA ASN A 58 20.61 15.50 -5.33
C ASN A 58 21.23 14.68 -6.46
N ARG A 59 21.33 15.27 -7.66
CA ARG A 59 21.86 14.59 -8.85
C ARG A 59 23.34 14.27 -8.76
N GLU A 60 24.09 15.05 -7.98
CA GLU A 60 25.54 14.89 -7.86
C GLU A 60 25.91 13.79 -6.87
N THR A 61 25.25 13.78 -5.71
CA THR A 61 25.52 12.81 -4.64
C THR A 61 24.62 11.57 -4.70
N GLN A 62 23.57 11.59 -5.53
CA GLN A 62 22.51 10.58 -5.59
C GLN A 62 21.83 10.30 -4.24
N THR A 63 21.99 11.21 -3.26
CA THR A 63 21.40 11.06 -1.94
C THR A 63 19.95 11.53 -1.95
N PRO A 64 18.99 10.68 -1.54
CA PRO A 64 17.60 11.09 -1.42
C PRO A 64 17.45 12.12 -0.29
N PRO A 65 16.47 13.03 -0.39
CA PRO A 65 16.12 13.93 0.72
C PRO A 65 15.66 13.13 1.94
N SER A 66 15.79 13.73 3.12
CA SER A 66 15.24 13.15 4.33
C SER A 66 13.70 13.15 4.26
N PRO A 67 13.00 12.12 4.79
CA PRO A 67 11.54 12.11 4.89
C PRO A 67 10.95 13.38 5.51
N PHE A 68 11.64 13.95 6.48
CA PHE A 68 11.27 15.20 7.13
C PHE A 68 11.34 16.41 6.19
N GLU A 69 12.40 16.53 5.38
CA GLU A 69 12.51 17.59 4.36
C GLU A 69 11.40 17.49 3.31
N VAL A 70 11.04 16.27 2.93
CA VAL A 70 9.94 16.02 1.99
C VAL A 70 8.62 16.48 2.60
N TYR A 71 8.34 16.12 3.87
CA TYR A 71 7.14 16.58 4.56
C TYR A 71 7.07 18.10 4.64
N TYR A 72 8.16 18.75 5.05
CA TYR A 72 8.26 20.21 5.14
C TYR A 72 7.92 20.87 3.80
N LYS A 73 8.55 20.43 2.70
CA LYS A 73 8.28 20.98 1.36
C LYS A 73 6.82 20.83 0.92
N LEU A 74 6.16 19.75 1.33
CA LEU A 74 4.78 19.46 0.95
C LEU A 74 3.75 20.30 1.72
N HIS A 75 4.10 20.82 2.90
CA HIS A 75 3.17 21.52 3.80
C HIS A 75 3.57 22.96 4.13
N TYR A 76 4.79 23.37 3.80
CA TYR A 76 5.29 24.73 3.99
C TYR A 76 5.43 25.50 2.67
N ASN A 77 5.16 26.81 2.72
CA ASN A 77 5.38 27.73 1.62
C ASN A 77 6.23 28.91 2.09
N ALA A 78 7.39 29.14 1.47
CA ALA A 78 8.27 30.26 1.81
C ALA A 78 7.61 31.65 1.78
N LYS A 79 6.54 31.84 0.98
CA LYS A 79 5.80 33.11 0.89
C LYS A 79 4.54 33.17 1.74
N LYS A 80 3.92 32.03 2.04
CA LYS A 80 2.60 31.96 2.71
C LYS A 80 2.65 31.29 4.10
N GLY A 81 3.79 30.76 4.50
CA GLY A 81 3.93 29.94 5.71
C GLY A 81 3.33 28.54 5.54
N TRP A 82 2.92 27.96 6.66
CA TRP A 82 2.23 26.66 6.73
C TRP A 82 0.90 26.67 5.97
N GLN A 83 0.48 25.51 5.44
CA GLN A 83 -0.83 25.41 4.78
C GLN A 83 -2.01 25.66 5.72
N ASN A 84 -1.89 25.24 6.97
CA ASN A 84 -2.86 25.41 8.04
C ASN A 84 -2.17 25.26 9.41
N GLU A 85 -2.85 25.71 10.47
CA GLU A 85 -2.38 25.60 11.84
C GLU A 85 -2.19 24.13 12.28
N GLU A 86 -3.01 23.22 11.76
CA GLU A 86 -2.82 21.79 12.04
C GLU A 86 -1.55 21.23 11.38
N ALA A 87 -1.15 21.69 10.19
CA ALA A 87 0.13 21.24 9.60
C ALA A 87 1.34 21.73 10.41
N GLU A 88 1.27 22.95 10.94
CA GLU A 88 2.30 23.47 11.84
C GLU A 88 2.38 22.64 13.13
N THR A 89 1.21 22.33 13.70
CA THR A 89 1.11 21.51 14.92
C THR A 89 1.59 20.07 14.67
N GLU A 90 1.19 19.45 13.55
CA GLU A 90 1.67 18.14 13.13
C GLU A 90 3.19 18.15 12.95
N TYR A 91 3.75 19.18 12.32
CA TYR A 91 5.19 19.31 12.14
C TYR A 91 5.94 19.39 13.47
N ALA A 92 5.45 20.20 14.42
CA ALA A 92 6.03 20.28 15.76
C ALA A 92 5.97 18.92 16.49
N ASN A 93 4.83 18.22 16.41
CA ASN A 93 4.68 16.90 16.99
C ASN A 93 5.64 15.87 16.37
N ILE A 94 5.87 15.93 15.04
CA ILE A 94 6.81 15.03 14.36
C ILE A 94 8.23 15.23 14.91
N ILE A 95 8.66 16.48 15.08
CA ILE A 95 9.97 16.80 15.67
C ILE A 95 10.07 16.20 17.06
N GLN A 96 9.07 16.44 17.91
CA GLN A 96 9.06 15.92 19.27
C GLN A 96 9.14 14.38 19.29
N HIS A 97 8.33 13.69 18.49
CA HIS A 97 8.34 12.23 18.40
C HIS A 97 9.71 11.69 17.94
N LYS A 98 10.36 12.36 16.98
CA LYS A 98 11.71 12.02 16.54
C LYS A 98 12.72 12.19 17.67
N GLU A 99 12.71 13.35 18.33
CA GLU A 99 13.64 13.66 19.42
C GLU A 99 13.50 12.68 20.59
N GLU A 100 12.28 12.31 20.96
CA GLU A 100 12.02 11.30 22.00
C GLU A 100 12.57 9.92 21.62
N ALA A 101 12.43 9.52 20.35
CA ALA A 101 12.95 8.24 19.86
C ALA A 101 14.49 8.23 19.82
N VAL A 102 15.07 9.33 19.33
CA VAL A 102 16.52 9.58 19.31
C VAL A 102 17.09 9.55 20.73
N ALA A 103 16.46 10.23 21.69
CA ALA A 103 16.90 10.26 23.08
C ALA A 103 16.90 8.86 23.72
N LYS A 104 15.90 8.02 23.43
CA LYS A 104 15.84 6.63 23.88
C LYS A 104 16.97 5.77 23.31
N LEU A 105 17.34 5.96 22.05
CA LEU A 105 18.45 5.23 21.43
C LEU A 105 19.80 5.66 22.01
N ILE A 106 19.98 6.97 22.22
CA ILE A 106 21.18 7.51 22.86
C ILE A 106 21.30 7.02 24.30
N SER A 107 20.21 6.99 25.07
CA SER A 107 20.24 6.44 26.43
C SER A 107 20.59 4.95 26.46
N ASN A 108 20.31 4.22 25.39
CA ASN A 108 20.67 2.82 25.22
C ASN A 108 22.09 2.63 24.67
N GLY A 109 22.86 3.71 24.48
CA GLY A 109 24.23 3.68 23.95
C GLY A 109 24.33 3.36 22.45
N THR A 110 23.25 3.54 21.69
CA THR A 110 23.23 3.24 20.25
C THR A 110 23.69 4.45 19.45
N THR A 111 24.69 4.26 18.57
CA THR A 111 25.09 5.29 17.61
C THR A 111 24.08 5.36 16.46
N ILE A 112 23.54 6.55 16.22
CA ILE A 112 22.52 6.77 15.17
C ILE A 112 23.23 7.00 13.84
N THR A 113 22.95 6.12 12.88
CA THR A 113 23.38 6.28 11.48
C THR A 113 22.36 7.11 10.70
N THR A 114 22.77 7.68 9.55
CA THR A 114 21.86 8.46 8.69
C THR A 114 20.65 7.66 8.23
N THR A 115 20.82 6.36 7.95
CA THR A 115 19.71 5.47 7.57
C THR A 115 18.73 5.27 8.72
N MET A 116 19.23 5.05 9.93
CA MET A 116 18.37 4.96 11.13
C MET A 116 17.63 6.27 11.38
N ASP A 117 18.28 7.43 11.20
CA ASP A 117 17.63 8.73 11.36
C ASP A 117 16.46 8.91 10.39
N HIS A 118 16.63 8.52 9.12
CA HIS A 118 15.54 8.53 8.13
C HIS A 118 14.39 7.58 8.48
N GLU A 119 14.70 6.40 9.06
CA GLU A 119 13.67 5.47 9.53
C GLU A 119 12.89 6.04 10.72
N LEU A 120 13.58 6.65 11.68
CA LEU A 120 12.95 7.32 12.82
C LEU A 120 12.05 8.48 12.38
N GLU A 121 12.47 9.26 11.38
CA GLU A 121 11.63 10.28 10.77
C GLU A 121 10.37 9.68 10.17
N LYS A 122 10.50 8.59 9.39
CA LYS A 122 9.36 7.93 8.80
C LYS A 122 8.39 7.41 9.86
N GLU A 123 8.90 6.82 10.94
CA GLU A 123 8.10 6.34 12.07
C GLU A 123 7.40 7.48 12.83
N ALA A 124 8.09 8.60 13.06
CA ALA A 124 7.52 9.78 13.71
C ALA A 124 6.39 10.36 12.87
N ILE A 125 6.60 10.49 11.55
CA ILE A 125 5.56 11.03 10.67
C ILE A 125 4.42 10.03 10.51
N GLU A 126 4.70 8.72 10.45
CA GLU A 126 3.70 7.66 10.52
C GLU A 126 2.83 7.78 11.76
N SER A 127 3.43 8.00 12.92
CA SER A 127 2.75 8.09 14.22
C SER A 127 1.85 9.31 14.33
N VAL A 128 2.35 10.50 13.95
CA VAL A 128 1.62 11.75 14.07
C VAL A 128 0.53 11.87 13.00
N CYS A 129 0.86 11.54 11.75
CA CYS A 129 -0.09 11.64 10.64
C CYS A 129 -1.07 10.44 10.62
N ALA A 130 -0.86 9.41 11.45
CA ALA A 130 -1.82 8.35 11.66
C ALA A 130 -3.07 8.84 12.38
N LYS A 131 -4.10 9.19 11.61
CA LYS A 131 -5.44 9.23 12.20
C LYS A 131 -5.80 7.85 12.76
N LYS A 132 -6.47 7.82 13.92
CA LYS A 132 -7.07 6.65 14.62
C LYS A 132 -8.09 5.84 13.78
N LYS A 133 -8.02 5.86 12.45
CA LYS A 133 -8.88 5.08 11.57
C LYS A 133 -8.13 3.82 11.16
N THR A 134 -8.80 2.68 11.36
CA THR A 134 -8.53 1.38 10.75
C THR A 134 -7.93 1.56 9.35
N THR A 135 -6.85 0.84 9.07
CA THR A 135 -5.87 1.01 7.98
C THR A 135 -4.79 2.05 8.24
N LYS A 136 -3.63 1.52 8.62
CA LYS A 136 -2.27 2.07 8.56
C LYS A 136 -2.23 3.42 7.87
N SER A 137 -1.84 4.41 8.65
CA SER A 137 -1.58 5.75 8.19
C SER A 137 -0.78 5.75 6.91
N ALA A 138 -1.07 6.77 6.14
CA ALA A 138 -0.85 6.85 4.74
C ALA A 138 0.64 7.04 4.35
N TRP A 139 1.56 6.66 5.23
CA TRP A 139 2.99 6.66 4.98
C TRP A 139 3.49 5.33 4.41
N LYS A 140 2.72 4.25 4.60
CA LYS A 140 2.73 3.10 3.67
C LYS A 140 1.72 3.25 2.54
N VAL A 141 0.65 4.05 2.71
CA VAL A 141 -0.44 4.21 1.71
C VAL A 141 -1.07 5.61 1.70
N GLY A 142 -0.41 6.64 1.16
CA GLY A 142 -1.05 7.90 0.75
C GLY A 142 -0.93 9.20 1.57
N VAL A 143 0.26 9.73 1.86
CA VAL A 143 0.44 11.19 2.00
C VAL A 143 0.79 11.74 0.61
N GLY A 144 -0.22 11.73 -0.25
CA GLY A 144 -0.08 11.94 -1.68
C GLY A 144 -0.86 10.86 -2.43
N PRO A 145 -1.37 11.14 -3.64
CA PRO A 145 -2.19 10.18 -4.37
C PRO A 145 -1.46 8.85 -4.57
N VAL A 146 -2.27 7.78 -4.56
CA VAL A 146 -1.89 6.38 -4.77
C VAL A 146 -0.73 6.25 -5.76
N PHE A 147 0.35 5.61 -5.32
CA PHE A 147 1.52 5.32 -6.13
C PHE A 147 1.09 4.62 -7.42
N ARG A 148 1.26 5.29 -8.57
CA ARG A 148 0.73 4.78 -9.84
C ARG A 148 1.70 3.74 -10.39
N LYS A 149 1.18 2.70 -11.04
CA LYS A 149 2.03 1.65 -11.68
C LYS A 149 3.13 2.23 -12.58
N LYS A 150 2.87 3.37 -13.24
CA LYS A 150 3.83 4.07 -14.09
C LYS A 150 5.01 4.71 -13.34
N ASP A 151 4.91 4.88 -12.02
CA ASP A 151 5.92 5.51 -11.18
C ASP A 151 6.84 4.46 -10.50
N PHE A 152 6.60 3.16 -10.73
CA PHE A 152 7.34 2.06 -10.09
C PHE A 152 8.83 2.06 -10.39
N TRP A 153 9.25 2.52 -11.58
CA TRP A 153 10.67 2.62 -11.93
C TRP A 153 11.42 3.64 -11.05
N MET A 154 10.72 4.65 -10.50
CA MET A 154 11.33 5.71 -9.66
C MET A 154 11.78 5.19 -8.30
N THR A 155 11.18 4.11 -7.79
CA THR A 155 11.64 3.42 -6.57
C THR A 155 12.84 2.52 -6.80
N SER A 156 13.07 2.10 -8.05
CA SER A 156 14.16 1.18 -8.40
C SER A 156 15.48 1.92 -8.64
N GLU A 157 15.44 3.17 -9.11
CA GLU A 157 16.66 3.97 -9.34
C GLU A 157 17.18 4.68 -8.09
N ALA A 158 16.29 5.07 -7.16
CA ALA A 158 16.67 5.75 -5.90
C ALA A 158 17.05 4.79 -4.76
N GLY A 159 17.04 3.47 -5.04
CA GLY A 159 17.26 2.42 -4.07
C GLY A 159 18.17 1.32 -4.61
N SER A 160 19.31 1.69 -5.22
CA SER A 160 20.45 0.79 -5.32
C SER A 160 21.16 0.68 -3.96
N SER A 161 20.40 0.43 -2.89
CA SER A 161 20.95 -0.30 -1.76
C SER A 161 21.01 -1.72 -2.25
N GLN A 162 22.19 -2.13 -2.72
CA GLN A 162 22.49 -3.55 -2.80
C GLN A 162 22.09 -4.13 -1.44
N PRO A 163 21.11 -5.06 -1.37
CA PRO A 163 20.87 -5.78 -0.14
C PRO A 163 22.22 -6.34 0.29
N SER A 164 22.59 -6.13 1.55
CA SER A 164 23.86 -6.64 2.04
C SER A 164 23.90 -8.14 1.73
N SER A 165 25.07 -8.66 1.36
CA SER A 165 25.25 -10.08 1.00
C SER A 165 24.53 -11.00 2.00
N SER A 166 24.54 -10.63 3.28
CA SER A 166 23.86 -11.33 4.38
C SER A 166 22.32 -11.40 4.25
N GLU A 167 21.64 -10.34 3.82
CA GLU A 167 20.18 -10.33 3.67
C GLU A 167 19.74 -11.17 2.46
N THR A 168 20.51 -11.12 1.37
CA THR A 168 20.23 -11.97 0.20
C THR A 168 20.42 -13.45 0.50
N GLU A 169 21.43 -13.77 1.32
CA GLU A 169 21.72 -15.14 1.74
C GLU A 169 20.68 -15.64 2.76
N ALA A 170 20.24 -14.79 3.70
CA ALA A 170 19.15 -15.10 4.62
C ALA A 170 17.83 -15.40 3.90
N LEU A 171 17.48 -14.61 2.88
CA LEU A 171 16.28 -14.85 2.08
C LEU A 171 16.38 -16.14 1.26
N ARG A 172 17.55 -16.42 0.65
CA ARG A 172 17.79 -17.69 -0.06
C ARG A 172 17.64 -18.90 0.87
N ASN A 173 18.18 -18.81 2.09
CA ASN A 173 18.06 -19.87 3.09
C ASN A 173 16.61 -20.09 3.54
N GLN A 174 15.82 -19.02 3.67
CA GLN A 174 14.39 -19.14 3.98
C GLN A 174 13.58 -19.78 2.85
N VAL A 175 13.87 -19.41 1.59
CA VAL A 175 13.23 -20.03 0.42
C VAL A 175 13.55 -21.52 0.35
N ALA A 176 14.82 -21.90 0.52
CA ALA A 176 15.23 -23.30 0.54
C ALA A 176 14.53 -24.12 1.64
N LEU A 177 14.41 -23.54 2.85
CA LEU A 177 13.69 -24.17 3.96
C LEU A 177 12.19 -24.36 3.66
N LEU A 178 11.55 -23.39 3.02
CA LEU A 178 10.14 -23.47 2.64
C LEU A 178 9.89 -24.50 1.54
N GLU A 179 10.79 -24.58 0.55
CA GLU A 179 10.73 -25.61 -0.49
C GLU A 179 10.86 -27.02 0.08
N GLU A 180 11.77 -27.22 1.05
CA GLU A 180 11.93 -28.50 1.72
C GLU A 180 10.69 -28.88 2.56
N LYS A 181 10.13 -27.92 3.30
CA LYS A 181 8.87 -28.12 4.04
C LYS A 181 7.70 -28.45 3.12
N LEU A 182 7.61 -27.80 1.96
CA LEU A 182 6.58 -28.09 0.97
C LEU A 182 6.72 -29.52 0.45
N LYS A 183 7.95 -29.92 0.10
CA LYS A 183 8.25 -31.29 -0.36
C LYS A 183 7.87 -32.33 0.69
N GLN A 184 8.27 -32.11 1.95
CA GLN A 184 7.95 -33.04 3.03
C GLN A 184 6.44 -33.11 3.33
N SER A 185 5.74 -31.98 3.25
CA SER A 185 4.28 -31.96 3.35
C SER A 185 3.63 -32.76 2.23
N ASN A 186 4.12 -32.61 0.98
CA ASN A 186 3.58 -33.33 -0.16
C ASN A 186 3.82 -34.85 -0.05
N GLU A 187 5.01 -35.27 0.36
CA GLU A 187 5.33 -36.69 0.63
C GLU A 187 4.45 -37.27 1.75
N ASN A 188 4.15 -36.49 2.79
CA ASN A 188 3.25 -36.92 3.85
C ASN A 188 1.80 -37.07 3.36
N SER A 189 1.34 -36.15 2.51
CA SER A 189 0.02 -36.24 1.86
C SER A 189 -0.07 -37.46 0.94
N GLU A 190 0.96 -37.76 0.15
CA GLU A 190 1.01 -38.95 -0.70
C GLU A 190 1.01 -40.26 0.11
N LYS A 191 1.76 -40.32 1.20
CA LYS A 191 1.74 -41.48 2.11
C LYS A 191 0.37 -41.69 2.75
N MET A 192 -0.30 -40.60 3.15
CA MET A 192 -1.66 -40.65 3.66
C MET A 192 -2.63 -41.15 2.59
N LEU A 193 -2.49 -40.67 1.34
CA LEU A 193 -3.31 -41.11 0.22
C LEU A 193 -3.13 -42.61 -0.06
N MET A 194 -1.88 -43.09 -0.13
CA MET A 194 -1.57 -44.51 -0.32
C MET A 194 -2.12 -45.38 0.81
N PHE A 195 -2.04 -44.91 2.06
CA PHE A 195 -2.63 -45.60 3.21
C PHE A 195 -4.16 -45.69 3.08
N MET A 196 -4.81 -44.59 2.69
CA MET A 196 -6.27 -44.55 2.50
C MET A 196 -6.71 -45.45 1.35
N SER A 197 -6.05 -45.41 0.18
CA SER A 197 -6.32 -46.31 -0.94
C SER A 197 -6.09 -47.78 -0.58
N SER A 198 -5.11 -48.10 0.27
CA SER A 198 -4.87 -49.46 0.76
C SER A 198 -5.93 -49.95 1.76
N LYS A 199 -6.47 -49.07 2.62
CA LYS A 199 -7.47 -49.42 3.62
C LYS A 199 -8.90 -49.41 3.07
N PHE A 200 -9.13 -48.61 2.03
CA PHE A 200 -10.43 -48.38 1.41
C PHE A 200 -10.25 -48.41 -0.13
N PRO A 201 -10.38 -49.58 -0.78
CA PRO A 201 -10.17 -49.71 -2.22
C PRO A 201 -11.12 -48.84 -3.07
N ASP A 202 -12.30 -48.49 -2.54
CA ASP A 202 -13.30 -47.63 -3.19
C ASP A 202 -13.09 -46.13 -2.92
N PHE A 203 -12.00 -45.76 -2.23
CA PHE A 203 -11.71 -44.37 -1.85
C PHE A 203 -11.45 -43.46 -3.06
N GLU A 204 -10.73 -43.96 -4.06
CA GLU A 204 -10.46 -43.21 -5.30
C GLU A 204 -11.74 -42.93 -6.09
N SER A 205 -12.67 -43.88 -6.11
CA SER A 205 -14.00 -43.73 -6.72
C SER A 205 -14.85 -42.66 -6.01
N SER A 206 -14.71 -42.57 -4.68
CA SER A 206 -15.45 -41.60 -3.85
C SER A 206 -14.95 -40.16 -4.02
N ILE A 207 -13.64 -39.95 -4.23
CA ILE A 207 -13.07 -38.62 -4.54
C ILE A 207 -13.40 -38.20 -5.98
N SER A 208 -13.32 -39.15 -6.93
CA SER A 208 -13.61 -38.88 -8.35
C SER A 208 -15.08 -38.45 -8.58
N ALA A 209 -16.02 -39.03 -7.82
CA ALA A 209 -17.43 -38.63 -7.85
C ALA A 209 -17.67 -37.20 -7.34
N HIS A 210 -16.89 -36.70 -6.37
CA HIS A 210 -17.03 -35.35 -5.83
C HIS A 210 -16.40 -34.27 -6.72
N VAL A 211 -15.39 -34.61 -7.54
CA VAL A 211 -14.77 -33.66 -8.48
C VAL A 211 -15.57 -33.57 -9.80
N SER A 212 -16.30 -34.63 -10.17
CA SER A 212 -17.12 -34.66 -11.39
C SER A 212 -18.55 -34.15 -11.22
N GLY A 213 -19.05 -33.99 -9.98
CA GLY A 213 -20.41 -33.52 -9.67
C GLY A 213 -20.54 -32.06 -9.22
N GLY A 214 -19.48 -31.25 -9.32
CA GLY A 214 -19.44 -29.88 -8.77
C GLY A 214 -19.53 -28.74 -9.80
N ALA A 215 -19.82 -29.04 -11.06
CA ALA A 215 -20.09 -28.03 -12.09
C ALA A 215 -21.51 -28.26 -12.61
N ASN A 216 -22.39 -27.29 -12.35
CA ASN A 216 -23.82 -27.25 -12.68
C ASN A 216 -24.74 -27.74 -11.54
N ASP A 217 -25.01 -26.84 -10.59
CA ASP A 217 -26.32 -26.65 -9.96
C ASP A 217 -26.11 -26.00 -8.59
N LEU A 218 -26.04 -24.67 -8.57
CA LEU A 218 -26.44 -23.80 -7.45
C LEU A 218 -26.40 -22.36 -7.97
N ASP A 219 -27.21 -22.10 -8.99
CA ASP A 219 -27.68 -20.75 -9.30
C ASP A 219 -29.19 -20.76 -9.12
N GLY A 220 -29.67 -19.90 -8.22
CA GLY A 220 -31.09 -19.59 -8.06
C GLY A 220 -31.88 -20.45 -7.07
N GLN A 221 -32.01 -19.95 -5.84
CA GLN A 221 -33.26 -19.40 -5.28
C GLN A 221 -33.30 -19.58 -3.76
N LEU A 222 -33.51 -18.46 -3.06
CA LEU A 222 -34.31 -18.26 -1.84
C LEU A 222 -33.90 -16.89 -1.27
N ASN A 223 -34.46 -15.81 -1.81
CA ASN A 223 -35.72 -15.20 -1.42
C ASN A 223 -35.73 -14.68 0.03
N VAL A 224 -35.42 -13.38 0.11
CA VAL A 224 -36.01 -12.33 0.95
C VAL A 224 -37.12 -12.75 1.94
N ASN A 225 -36.89 -12.31 3.17
CA ASN A 225 -37.84 -11.92 4.24
C ASN A 225 -38.41 -12.96 5.22
N ASP A 226 -38.11 -12.60 6.48
CA ASP A 226 -39.04 -12.33 7.58
C ASP A 226 -39.20 -13.34 8.72
N SER A 227 -38.96 -12.75 9.90
CA SER A 227 -39.65 -12.96 11.19
C SER A 227 -39.14 -14.01 12.17
N LEU A 228 -38.70 -13.47 13.31
CA LEU A 228 -38.93 -13.89 14.70
C LEU A 228 -39.06 -15.39 14.99
N ILE A 229 -38.22 -15.88 15.92
CA ILE A 229 -38.52 -15.94 17.37
C ILE A 229 -37.19 -15.81 18.13
#